data_AF-A0A1I7LJB9-F1
#
_entry.id   AF-A0A1I7LJB9-F1
#
_cell.length_a   1.000
_cell.length_b   1.000
_cell.length_c   1.000
_cell.angle_alpha   90.00
_cell.angle_beta   90.00
_cell.angle_gamma   90.00
#
_symmetry.space_group_name_H-M   'P 1'
#
loop_
_entity.id
_entity.type
_entity.pdbx_description
1 polymer ?
#
loop_
_entity_poly.entity_id
_entity_poly.type
_entity_poly.pdbx_seq_one_letter_code
_entity_poly.pdbx_strand_id
1 'polypeptide(L)'
;MTEWIIGHIDMQSFYASVEIASDPRWADRRRLEDDNTDPLLAVTGDPKRRSGIVLAASPTAKRAGVDTAMRLGEALQVCPRLLTVRPRMQLYLDVSVRIHETVRMTFPRYEPFSVDE
;
A
#
# COMPACT_ATOMS: atom_id res chain seq x y z
N MET A 1 -23.24 -2.30 32.77
CA MET A 1 -23.25 -2.15 31.30
C MET A 1 -21.93 -2.70 30.80
N THR A 2 -21.95 -3.58 29.81
CA THR A 2 -20.71 -4.07 29.18
C THR A 2 -20.23 -2.98 28.22
N GLU A 3 -19.03 -2.47 28.44
CA GLU A 3 -18.39 -1.50 27.55
C GLU A 3 -17.65 -2.25 26.43
N TRP A 4 -17.89 -1.86 25.18
CA TRP A 4 -17.21 -2.45 24.02
C TRP A 4 -15.98 -1.62 23.68
N ILE A 5 -14.84 -2.30 23.49
CA ILE A 5 -13.67 -1.71 22.82
C ILE A 5 -13.77 -2.09 21.35
N ILE A 6 -13.82 -1.10 20.47
CA ILE A 6 -13.85 -1.29 19.02
C ILE A 6 -12.48 -0.90 18.48
N GLY A 7 -11.82 -1.84 17.78
CA GLY A 7 -10.58 -1.60 17.07
C GLY A 7 -10.85 -1.50 15.57
N HIS A 8 -10.11 -0.62 14.89
CA HIS A 8 -10.06 -0.54 13.43
C HIS A 8 -8.65 -0.94 13.00
N ILE A 9 -8.56 -1.78 11.96
CA ILE A 9 -7.30 -2.27 11.42
C ILE A 9 -7.28 -1.81 9.96
N ASP A 10 -6.23 -1.08 9.58
CA ASP A 10 -6.08 -0.50 8.23
C ASP A 10 -4.64 -0.74 7.77
N MET A 11 -4.47 -1.35 6.59
CA MET A 11 -3.14 -1.59 6.04
C MET A 11 -2.55 -0.32 5.43
N GLN A 12 -1.52 0.21 6.08
CA GLN A 12 -0.78 1.37 5.60
C GLN A 12 -0.30 1.19 4.16
N SER A 13 -0.81 2.06 3.27
CA SER A 13 -0.39 2.13 1.86
C SER A 13 -0.50 0.80 1.11
N PHE A 14 -1.59 0.05 1.36
CA PHE A 14 -1.78 -1.35 1.01
C PHE A 14 -1.18 -1.79 -0.34
N TYR A 15 -1.60 -1.22 -1.48
CA TYR A 15 -1.11 -1.66 -2.79
C TYR A 15 0.41 -1.46 -2.94
N ALA A 16 0.95 -0.34 -2.47
CA ALA A 16 2.39 -0.10 -2.54
C ALA A 16 3.15 -1.10 -1.64
N SER A 17 2.65 -1.34 -0.43
CA SER A 17 3.22 -2.29 0.52
C SER A 17 3.23 -3.72 -0.02
N VAL A 18 2.16 -4.15 -0.71
CA VAL A 18 2.10 -5.47 -1.37
C VAL A 18 3.09 -5.58 -2.53
N GLU A 19 3.19 -4.54 -3.37
CA GLU A 19 4.14 -4.51 -4.48
C GLU A 19 5.59 -4.59 -3.98
N ILE A 20 5.93 -3.84 -2.92
CA ILE A 20 7.26 -3.86 -2.32
C ILE A 20 7.55 -5.22 -1.67
N ALA A 21 6.60 -5.75 -0.89
CA ALA A 21 6.76 -7.02 -0.17
C ALA A 21 6.95 -8.22 -1.09
N SER A 22 6.35 -8.18 -2.28
CA SER A 22 6.36 -9.29 -3.25
C SER A 22 7.52 -9.25 -4.24
N ASP A 23 8.35 -8.21 -4.20
CA ASP A 23 9.46 -8.01 -5.13
C ASP A 23 10.80 -8.39 -4.47
N PRO A 24 11.47 -9.47 -4.94
CA PRO A 24 12.73 -9.93 -4.36
C PRO A 24 13.84 -8.88 -4.33
N ARG A 25 13.79 -7.86 -5.21
CA ARG A 25 14.79 -6.78 -5.26
C ARG A 25 14.88 -5.98 -3.96
N TRP A 26 13.83 -5.98 -3.15
CA TRP A 26 13.77 -5.22 -1.89
C TRP A 26 13.96 -6.08 -0.65
N ALA A 27 13.98 -7.42 -0.79
CA ALA A 27 13.99 -8.35 0.34
C ALA A 27 15.16 -8.11 1.32
N ASP A 28 16.37 -7.87 0.81
CA ASP A 28 17.56 -7.66 1.65
C ASP A 28 17.54 -6.33 2.41
N ARG A 29 16.85 -5.32 1.86
CA ARG A 29 16.83 -3.95 2.40
C ARG A 29 15.65 -3.71 3.33
N ARG A 30 14.50 -4.32 3.03
CA ARG A 30 13.25 -4.09 3.75
C ARG A 30 13.34 -4.57 5.20
N ARG A 31 12.70 -3.84 6.10
CA ARG A 31 12.59 -4.16 7.53
C ARG A 31 11.12 -4.12 7.91
N LEU A 32 10.62 -5.17 8.56
CA LEU A 32 9.19 -5.36 8.85
C LEU A 32 8.57 -4.23 9.69
N GLU A 33 9.39 -3.57 10.51
CA GLU A 33 8.95 -2.51 11.43
C GLU A 33 9.56 -1.15 11.08
N ASP A 34 10.15 -1.01 9.89
CA ASP A 34 10.75 0.26 9.44
C ASP A 34 10.51 0.52 7.95
N ASP A 35 9.39 1.21 7.68
CA ASP A 35 9.00 1.69 6.36
C ASP A 35 9.99 2.69 5.74
N ASN A 36 11.02 3.17 6.45
CA ASN A 36 12.04 4.02 5.83
C ASN A 36 12.97 3.24 4.89
N THR A 37 12.93 1.91 4.99
CA THR A 37 13.69 1.01 4.11
C THR A 37 13.01 0.72 2.78
N ASP A 38 11.73 1.11 2.66
CA ASP A 38 10.95 0.91 1.44
C ASP A 38 11.38 1.87 0.33
N PRO A 39 11.39 1.43 -0.94
CA PRO A 39 11.71 2.28 -2.06
C PRO A 39 10.65 3.38 -2.24
N LEU A 40 11.06 4.51 -2.84
CA LEU A 40 10.15 5.56 -3.33
C LEU A 40 9.29 4.98 -4.47
N LEU A 41 8.17 4.33 -4.12
CA LEU A 41 7.32 3.61 -5.07
C LEU A 41 5.89 4.11 -5.02
N ALA A 42 5.27 4.20 -6.20
CA ALA A 42 3.85 4.45 -6.39
C ALA A 42 3.24 3.40 -7.33
N VAL A 43 2.05 2.92 -6.99
CA VAL A 43 1.21 2.11 -7.87
C VAL A 43 0.41 3.06 -8.75
N THR A 44 0.55 2.94 -10.06
CA THR A 44 -0.12 3.81 -11.04
C THR A 44 -0.64 2.98 -12.21
N GLY A 45 -1.51 3.54 -13.04
CA GLY A 45 -1.94 2.92 -14.29
C GLY A 45 -0.79 2.73 -15.29
N ASP A 46 -0.91 3.30 -16.50
CA ASP A 46 0.21 3.26 -17.44
C ASP A 46 1.31 4.27 -17.07
N PRO A 47 2.57 3.84 -16.77
CA PRO A 47 3.66 4.76 -16.41
C PRO A 47 4.01 5.80 -17.47
N LYS A 48 3.64 5.54 -18.73
CA LYS A 48 3.85 6.49 -19.84
C LYS A 48 2.77 7.57 -19.91
N ARG A 49 1.59 7.33 -19.31
CA ARG A 49 0.46 8.27 -19.33
C ARG A 49 0.55 9.23 -18.15
N ARG A 50 1.07 10.44 -18.39
CA ARG A 50 1.24 11.49 -17.35
C ARG A 50 -0.06 11.93 -16.67
N SER A 51 -1.20 11.76 -17.34
CA SER A 51 -2.53 12.00 -16.78
C SER A 51 -3.07 10.83 -15.94
N GLY A 52 -2.33 9.72 -15.84
CA GLY A 52 -2.67 8.62 -14.93
C GLY A 52 -2.64 9.06 -13.48
N ILE A 53 -3.34 8.30 -12.63
CA ILE A 53 -3.50 8.61 -11.21
C ILE A 53 -2.64 7.65 -10.37
N VAL A 54 -2.06 8.19 -9.30
CA VAL A 54 -1.42 7.40 -8.24
C VAL A 54 -2.51 6.71 -7.42
N LEU A 55 -2.55 5.38 -7.49
CA LEU A 55 -3.51 4.54 -6.76
C LEU A 55 -3.09 4.31 -5.31
N ALA A 56 -1.77 4.21 -5.08
CA ALA A 56 -1.18 4.16 -3.74
C ALA A 56 0.28 4.62 -3.82
N ALA A 57 0.77 5.31 -2.80
CA ALA A 57 2.16 5.69 -2.65
C ALA A 57 2.73 5.10 -1.37
N SER A 58 3.96 4.56 -1.43
CA SER A 58 4.71 4.09 -0.27
C SER A 58 4.90 5.21 0.76
N PRO A 59 5.08 4.89 2.05
CA PRO A 59 5.34 5.91 3.07
C PRO A 59 6.55 6.80 2.76
N THR A 60 7.62 6.26 2.17
CA THR A 60 8.78 7.06 1.72
C THR A 60 8.42 8.00 0.58
N ALA A 61 7.61 7.56 -0.38
CA ALA A 61 7.13 8.41 -1.47
C ALA A 61 6.22 9.54 -0.95
N LYS A 62 5.33 9.24 0.02
CA LYS A 62 4.50 10.24 0.72
C LYS A 62 5.35 11.29 1.43
N ARG A 63 6.40 10.86 2.16
CA ARG A 63 7.36 11.80 2.79
C ARG A 63 8.12 12.65 1.77
N ALA A 64 8.32 12.15 0.55
CA ALA A 64 8.91 12.90 -0.55
C ALA A 64 7.91 13.80 -1.29
N GLY A 65 6.65 13.87 -0.86
CA GLY A 65 5.61 14.75 -1.39
C GLY A 65 4.70 14.11 -2.44
N VAL A 66 4.83 12.82 -2.73
CA VAL A 66 3.92 12.10 -3.65
C VAL A 66 2.71 11.59 -2.88
N ASP A 67 1.50 11.97 -3.30
CA ASP A 67 0.28 11.53 -2.63
C ASP A 67 -0.59 10.61 -3.49
N THR A 68 -1.49 9.89 -2.83
CA THR A 68 -2.56 9.14 -3.49
C THR A 68 -3.50 10.11 -4.20
N ALA A 69 -4.10 9.68 -5.30
CA ALA A 69 -4.92 10.50 -6.21
C ALA A 69 -4.16 11.62 -6.96
N MET A 70 -2.87 11.83 -6.70
CA MET A 70 -2.03 12.76 -7.48
C MET A 70 -1.90 12.29 -8.94
N ARG A 71 -1.80 13.23 -9.88
CA ARG A 71 -1.48 12.87 -11.27
C ARG A 71 -0.04 12.41 -11.35
N LEU A 72 0.23 11.37 -12.13
CA LEU A 72 1.58 10.82 -12.30
C LEU A 72 2.58 11.88 -12.78
N GLY A 73 2.16 12.80 -13.64
CA GLY A 73 3.01 13.93 -14.07
C GLY A 73 3.46 14.81 -12.91
N GLU A 74 2.55 15.17 -12.02
CA GLU A 74 2.83 15.99 -10.81
C GLU A 74 3.72 15.20 -9.83
N ALA A 75 3.41 13.92 -9.62
CA ALA A 75 4.19 13.05 -8.75
C ALA A 75 5.65 12.91 -9.22
N LEU A 76 5.88 12.82 -10.54
CA LEU A 76 7.23 12.76 -11.13
C LEU A 76 7.96 14.11 -11.11
N GLN A 77 7.23 15.23 -11.07
CA GLN A 77 7.84 16.55 -10.87
C GLN A 77 8.32 16.72 -9.43
N VAL A 78 7.50 16.31 -8.47
CA VAL A 78 7.82 16.36 -7.03
C VAL A 78 8.92 15.36 -6.68
N CYS A 79 8.85 14.15 -7.21
CA CYS A 79 9.82 13.08 -6.98
C CYS A 79 10.32 12.48 -8.31
N PRO A 80 11.36 13.07 -8.94
CA PRO A 80 11.90 12.58 -10.22
C PRO A 80 12.46 11.15 -10.20
N ARG A 81 12.77 10.63 -9.00
CA ARG A 81 13.27 9.26 -8.78
C ARG A 81 12.16 8.26 -8.41
N LEU A 82 10.89 8.68 -8.46
CA LEU A 82 9.76 7.82 -8.12
C LEU A 82 9.71 6.58 -9.03
N LEU A 83 9.73 5.41 -8.42
CA LEU A 83 9.46 4.15 -9.09
C LEU A 83 7.95 4.00 -9.27
N THR A 84 7.54 3.53 -10.44
CA THR A 84 6.12 3.27 -10.72
C THR A 84 5.92 1.83 -11.15
N VAL A 85 4.86 1.22 -10.63
CA VAL A 85 4.44 -0.14 -10.97
C VAL A 85 2.97 -0.15 -11.36
N ARG A 86 2.59 -1.11 -12.21
CA ARG A 86 1.20 -1.32 -12.60
C ARG A 86 0.47 -2.13 -11.52
N PRO A 87 -0.82 -1.87 -11.26
CA PRO A 87 -1.57 -2.60 -10.27
C PRO A 87 -1.71 -4.08 -10.62
N ARG A 88 -1.50 -4.96 -9.64
CA ARG A 88 -1.77 -6.41 -9.71
C ARG A 88 -2.97 -6.77 -8.86
N MET A 89 -4.18 -6.45 -9.35
CA MET A 89 -5.42 -6.57 -8.56
C MET A 89 -5.64 -7.96 -7.95
N GLN A 90 -5.34 -9.03 -8.68
CA GLN A 90 -5.48 -10.40 -8.15
C GLN A 90 -4.56 -10.62 -6.94
N LEU A 91 -3.31 -10.15 -7.00
CA LEU A 91 -2.37 -10.25 -5.88
C LEU A 91 -2.90 -9.50 -4.65
N TYR A 92 -3.50 -8.32 -4.85
CA TYR A 92 -4.06 -7.53 -3.74
C TYR A 92 -5.22 -8.26 -3.07
N LEU A 93 -6.12 -8.86 -3.86
CA LEU A 93 -7.22 -9.68 -3.33
C LEU A 93 -6.70 -10.92 -2.60
N ASP A 94 -5.71 -11.62 -3.15
CA ASP A 94 -5.14 -12.81 -2.52
C ASP A 94 -4.47 -12.48 -1.17
N VAL A 95 -3.81 -11.33 -1.07
CA VAL A 95 -3.21 -10.86 0.18
C VAL A 95 -4.29 -10.40 1.17
N SER A 96 -5.32 -9.67 0.70
CA SER A 96 -6.48 -9.25 1.49
C SER A 96 -7.13 -10.43 2.20
N VAL A 97 -7.41 -11.51 1.45
CA VAL A 97 -7.99 -12.74 2.01
C VAL A 97 -7.14 -13.30 3.14
N ARG A 98 -5.81 -13.38 2.97
CA ARG A 98 -4.89 -13.90 4.00
C ARG A 98 -4.83 -13.03 5.25
N ILE A 99 -4.89 -11.70 5.08
CA ILE A 99 -4.92 -10.75 6.20
C ILE A 99 -6.23 -10.94 6.98
N HIS A 100 -7.37 -10.97 6.29
CA HIS A 100 -8.68 -11.13 6.91
C HIS A 100 -8.85 -12.50 7.58
N GLU A 101 -8.29 -13.58 7.02
CA GLU A 101 -8.18 -14.88 7.68
C GLU A 101 -7.40 -14.78 9.00
N THR A 102 -6.28 -14.05 9.00
CA THR A 102 -5.44 -13.85 10.19
C THR A 102 -6.16 -13.04 11.27
N VAL A 103 -6.84 -11.95 10.87
CA VAL A 103 -7.64 -11.11 11.78
C VAL A 103 -8.77 -11.93 12.39
N ARG A 104 -9.52 -12.68 11.58
CA ARG A 104 -10.63 -13.54 12.03
C ARG A 104 -10.20 -14.61 13.04
N MET A 105 -8.98 -15.16 12.91
CA MET A 105 -8.44 -16.11 13.90
C MET A 105 -8.18 -15.47 15.27
N THR A 106 -7.90 -14.16 15.30
CA THR A 106 -7.57 -13.42 16.53
C THR A 106 -8.79 -12.76 17.15
N PHE A 107 -9.69 -12.20 16.33
CA PHE A 107 -10.87 -11.45 16.74
C PHE A 107 -12.15 -12.14 16.23
N PRO A 108 -12.85 -12.92 17.09
CA PRO A 108 -14.07 -13.64 16.68
C PRO A 108 -15.24 -12.73 16.27
N ARG A 109 -15.22 -11.46 16.70
CA ARG A 109 -16.12 -10.40 16.26
C ARG A 109 -15.35 -9.47 15.35
N TYR A 110 -15.59 -9.59 14.06
CA TYR A 110 -14.84 -8.91 13.02
C TYR A 110 -15.77 -8.63 11.84
N GLU A 111 -15.62 -7.47 11.22
CA GLU A 111 -16.39 -7.00 10.07
C GLU A 111 -15.42 -6.40 9.05
N PRO A 112 -15.31 -6.95 7.83
CA PRO A 112 -14.54 -6.33 6.75
C PRO A 112 -15.24 -5.07 6.27
N PHE A 113 -14.49 -3.99 6.10
CA PHE A 113 -14.96 -2.76 5.48
C PHE A 113 -14.49 -2.64 4.02
N SER A 114 -13.25 -3.03 3.74
CA SER A 114 -12.62 -2.91 2.42
C SER A 114 -11.64 -4.06 2.13
N VAL A 115 -10.83 -3.91 1.07
CA VAL A 115 -9.77 -4.88 0.75
C VAL A 115 -8.62 -4.85 1.77
N ASP A 116 -8.44 -3.74 2.48
CA ASP A 116 -7.36 -3.52 3.43
C ASP A 116 -7.82 -3.12 4.84
N GLU A 117 -9.14 -3.11 5.06
CA GLU A 117 -9.80 -2.74 6.32
C GLU A 117 -10.85 -3.78 6.74
#